data_AF-A0A975CLD6-F1
#
_entry.id   AF-A0A975CLD6-F1
#
_cell.length_a   1.000
_cell.length_b   1.000
_cell.length_c   1.000
_cell.angle_alpha   90.00
_cell.angle_beta   90.00
_cell.angle_gamma   90.00
#
_symmetry.space_group_name_H-M   'P 1'
#
loop_
_entity.id
_entity.type
_entity.pdbx_description
1 polymer ?
#
loop_
_entity_poly.entity_id
_entity_poly.type
_entity_poly.pdbx_seq_one_letter_code
_entity_poly.pdbx_strand_id
1 'polypeptide(L)'
;MENSFGETIRKLREKNNLLLREVSAKLEIDASILSKIENNNRVAKKELVKKFSKLYKVDYNELLIIWFSDKIVSELKDENNIEKILRIAEQKIKNEKE
;
A
#
# COMPACT_ATOMS: atom_id res chain seq x y z
N MET A 1 10.69 -11.35 2.93
CA MET A 1 9.61 -10.69 2.18
C MET A 1 8.89 -9.78 3.16
N GLU A 2 9.42 -8.59 3.42
CA GLU A 2 8.86 -7.66 4.41
C GLU A 2 9.34 -6.27 4.00
N ASN A 3 8.63 -5.64 3.08
CA ASN A 3 8.76 -4.21 2.88
C ASN A 3 7.36 -3.65 2.97
N SER A 4 7.18 -2.54 3.68
CA SER A 4 5.90 -1.85 3.67
C SER A 4 5.52 -1.45 2.24
N PHE A 5 4.27 -1.04 2.04
CA PHE A 5 3.82 -0.44 0.80
C PHE A 5 4.72 0.74 0.40
N GLY A 6 5.03 1.64 1.35
CA GLY A 6 5.89 2.79 1.12
C GLY A 6 7.28 2.41 0.64
N GLU A 7 7.93 1.47 1.33
CA GLU A 7 9.26 0.97 0.96
C GLU A 7 9.25 0.24 -0.39
N THR A 8 8.18 -0.50 -0.68
CA THR A 8 7.99 -1.17 -1.98
C THR A 8 7.92 -0.14 -3.11
N ILE A 9 7.15 0.94 -2.94
CA ILE A 9 7.08 2.04 -3.92
C ILE A 9 8.43 2.72 -4.08
N ARG A 10 9.15 2.99 -2.99
CA ARG A 10 10.49 3.58 -3.02
C ARG A 10 11.46 2.72 -3.82
N LYS A 11 11.49 1.41 -3.56
CA LYS A 11 12.33 0.46 -4.29
C LYS A 11 11.97 0.40 -5.77
N LEU A 12 10.69 0.42 -6.13
CA LEU A 12 10.26 0.47 -7.53
C LEU A 12 10.71 1.77 -8.21
N ARG A 13 10.60 2.92 -7.52
CA ARG A 13 11.08 4.20 -8.03
C ARG A 13 12.58 4.17 -8.30
N GLU A 14 13.37 3.74 -7.31
CA GLU A 14 14.83 3.68 -7.37
C GLU A 14 15.31 2.67 -8.44
N LYS A 15 14.66 1.50 -8.55
CA LYS A 15 14.93 0.52 -9.61
C LYS A 15 14.69 1.07 -11.02
N ASN A 16 13.75 1.99 -11.18
CA ASN A 16 13.47 2.66 -12.45
C ASN A 16 14.32 3.94 -12.65
N ASN A 17 15.24 4.25 -11.74
CA ASN A 17 16.05 5.48 -11.74
C ASN A 17 15.21 6.78 -11.85
N LEU A 18 14.01 6.77 -11.28
CA LEU A 18 13.11 7.92 -11.32
C LEU A 18 13.30 8.82 -10.11
N LEU A 19 13.28 10.13 -10.36
CA LEU A 19 13.25 11.15 -9.31
C LEU A 19 11.83 11.25 -8.71
N LEU A 20 11.73 11.66 -7.44
CA LEU A 20 10.44 11.90 -6.79
C LEU A 20 9.53 12.81 -7.63
N ARG A 21 10.08 13.90 -8.18
CA ARG A 21 9.33 14.84 -9.03
C ARG A 21 8.74 14.21 -10.29
N GLU A 22 9.43 13.25 -10.89
CA GLU A 22 8.97 12.60 -12.13
C GLU A 22 7.81 11.65 -11.84
N VAL A 23 7.92 10.87 -10.76
CA VAL A 23 6.84 9.99 -10.32
C VAL A 23 5.63 10.81 -9.88
N SER A 24 5.85 11.85 -9.08
CA SER A 24 4.79 12.76 -8.63
C SER A 24 4.03 13.41 -9.78
N ALA A 25 4.75 13.89 -10.80
CA ALA A 25 4.11 14.43 -12.00
C ALA A 25 3.26 13.38 -12.73
N LYS A 26 3.78 12.16 -12.93
CA LYS A 26 3.06 11.06 -13.58
C LYS A 26 1.82 10.59 -12.80
N LEU A 27 1.85 10.70 -11.48
CA LEU A 27 0.74 10.30 -10.60
C LEU A 27 -0.23 11.44 -10.30
N GLU A 28 0.11 12.67 -10.72
CA GLU A 28 -0.64 13.91 -10.46
C GLU A 28 -0.80 14.17 -8.94
N ILE A 29 0.31 14.05 -8.21
CA ILE A 29 0.38 14.33 -6.76
C ILE A 29 1.60 15.19 -6.44
N ASP A 30 1.58 15.88 -5.30
CA ASP A 30 2.76 16.62 -4.85
C ASP A 30 3.95 15.68 -4.52
N ALA A 31 5.17 16.15 -4.75
CA ALA A 31 6.41 15.48 -4.34
C ALA A 31 6.46 15.20 -2.83
N SER A 32 5.87 16.10 -2.02
CA SER A 32 5.76 15.92 -0.57
C SER A 32 4.83 14.76 -0.20
N ILE A 33 3.76 14.52 -0.97
CA ILE A 33 2.84 13.41 -0.75
C ILE A 33 3.54 12.10 -1.06
N LEU A 34 4.20 12.00 -2.21
CA LEU A 34 4.95 10.81 -2.59
C LEU A 34 6.06 10.50 -1.57
N SER A 35 6.82 11.52 -1.15
CA SER A 35 7.87 11.37 -0.13
C SER A 35 7.30 10.86 1.20
N LYS A 36 6.14 11.37 1.64
CA LYS A 36 5.47 10.87 2.85
C LYS A 36 4.99 9.43 2.70
N ILE A 37 4.52 9.03 1.51
CA ILE A 37 4.12 7.64 1.22
C ILE A 37 5.35 6.72 1.29
N GLU A 38 6.42 7.06 0.58
CA GLU A 38 7.64 6.25 0.51
C GLU A 38 8.33 6.06 1.87
N ASN A 39 8.13 7.00 2.79
CA ASN A 39 8.66 6.94 4.16
C ASN A 39 7.63 6.48 5.21
N ASN A 40 6.51 5.87 4.80
CA ASN A 40 5.44 5.38 5.69
C ASN A 40 4.78 6.44 6.60
N ASN A 41 5.03 7.73 6.36
CA ASN A 41 4.44 8.85 7.09
C ASN A 41 3.02 9.18 6.62
N ARG A 42 2.56 8.58 5.51
CA ARG A 42 1.20 8.73 5.00
C ARG A 42 0.76 7.48 4.24
N VAL A 43 -0.41 6.95 4.59
CA VAL A 43 -1.05 5.87 3.83
C VAL A 43 -1.52 6.40 2.48
N ALA A 44 -1.13 5.72 1.40
CA ALA A 44 -1.59 6.05 0.05
C ALA A 44 -3.10 5.78 -0.10
N LYS A 45 -3.80 6.57 -0.92
CA LYS A 45 -5.17 6.23 -1.31
C LYS A 45 -5.16 4.97 -2.20
N LYS A 46 -6.21 4.15 -2.13
CA LYS A 46 -6.35 2.94 -2.97
C LYS A 46 -6.24 3.23 -4.48
N GLU A 47 -6.73 4.39 -4.92
CA GLU A 47 -6.57 4.85 -6.31
C GLU A 47 -5.10 5.00 -6.72
N LEU A 48 -4.24 5.47 -5.82
CA LEU A 48 -2.82 5.59 -6.07
C LEU A 48 -2.16 4.22 -6.20
N VAL A 49 -2.60 3.19 -5.46
CA VAL A 49 -2.11 1.81 -5.62
C VAL A 49 -2.25 1.35 -7.07
N LYS A 50 -3.41 1.63 -7.69
CA LYS A 50 -3.66 1.31 -9.11
C LYS A 50 -2.83 2.17 -10.06
N LYS A 51 -2.58 3.44 -9.73
CA LYS A 51 -1.69 4.30 -10.54
C LYS A 51 -0.24 3.81 -10.45
N PHE A 52 0.25 3.41 -9.28
CA PHE A 52 1.59 2.84 -9.08
C PHE A 52 1.78 1.52 -9.84
N SER A 53 0.80 0.60 -9.78
CA SER A 53 0.90 -0.67 -10.50
C SER A 53 1.06 -0.45 -12.01
N LYS A 54 0.28 0.47 -12.58
CA LYS A 54 0.39 0.87 -13.99
C LYS A 54 1.72 1.53 -14.31
N LEU A 55 2.17 2.47 -13.46
CA LEU A 55 3.41 3.21 -13.67
C LEU A 55 4.63 2.28 -13.71
N TYR A 56 4.71 1.35 -12.75
CA TYR A 56 5.85 0.44 -12.61
C TYR A 56 5.68 -0.90 -13.32
N LYS A 57 4.53 -1.13 -13.96
CA LYS A 57 4.18 -2.37 -14.66
C LYS A 57 4.32 -3.61 -13.75
N VAL A 58 3.82 -3.50 -12.53
CA VAL A 58 3.77 -4.58 -11.54
C VAL A 58 2.34 -5.04 -11.32
N ASP A 59 2.15 -6.24 -10.75
CA ASP A 59 0.82 -6.74 -10.45
C ASP A 59 0.13 -5.81 -9.44
N TYR A 60 -1.07 -5.37 -9.81
CA TYR A 60 -1.94 -4.59 -8.94
C TYR A 60 -2.34 -5.39 -7.70
N ASN A 61 -2.59 -6.69 -7.82
CA ASN A 61 -3.01 -7.53 -6.70
C ASN A 61 -1.89 -7.67 -5.67
N GLU A 62 -0.64 -7.84 -6.10
CA GLU A 62 0.51 -7.86 -5.18
C GLU A 62 0.63 -6.56 -4.39
N LEU A 63 0.59 -5.41 -5.07
CA LEU A 63 0.62 -4.10 -4.40
C LEU A 63 -0.60 -3.89 -3.48
N LEU A 64 -1.77 -4.38 -3.90
CA LEU A 64 -3.00 -4.25 -3.14
C LEU A 64 -2.96 -5.08 -1.85
N ILE A 65 -2.39 -6.29 -1.90
CA ILE A 65 -2.21 -7.15 -0.72
C ILE A 65 -1.29 -6.47 0.28
N ILE A 66 -0.14 -5.96 -0.16
CA ILE A 66 0.81 -5.23 0.71
C ILE A 66 0.13 -3.99 1.32
N TRP A 67 -0.58 -3.22 0.50
CA TRP A 67 -1.28 -2.01 0.96
C TRP A 67 -2.36 -2.30 2.02
N PHE A 68 -3.17 -3.34 1.82
CA PHE A 68 -4.16 -3.73 2.82
C PHE A 68 -3.52 -4.34 4.07
N SER A 69 -2.42 -5.09 3.94
CA SER A 69 -1.68 -5.62 5.08
C SER A 69 -1.21 -4.47 5.99
N ASP A 70 -0.56 -3.45 5.42
CA ASP A 70 -0.11 -2.28 6.17
C ASP A 70 -1.29 -1.54 6.82
N LYS A 71 -2.40 -1.41 6.09
CA LYS A 71 -3.60 -0.77 6.63
C LYS A 71 -4.15 -1.56 7.82
N ILE A 72 -4.28 -2.88 7.70
CA ILE A 72 -4.75 -3.75 8.79
C ILE A 72 -3.82 -3.66 9.99
N VAL A 73 -2.50 -3.70 9.77
CA VAL A 73 -1.51 -3.51 10.85
C VAL A 73 -1.69 -2.15 11.51
N SER A 74 -1.88 -1.07 10.75
CA SER A 74 -2.05 0.28 11.31
C SER A 74 -3.29 0.42 12.20
N GLU A 75 -4.35 -0.32 11.90
CA GLU A 75 -5.62 -0.30 12.65
C GLU A 75 -5.61 -1.26 13.85
N LEU A 76 -4.85 -2.37 13.77
CA LEU A 76 -4.94 -3.45 14.77
C LEU A 76 -3.69 -3.61 15.64
N LYS A 77 -2.58 -2.93 15.35
CA LYS A 77 -1.28 -3.15 16.04
C LYS A 77 -1.33 -3.01 17.57
N ASP A 78 -2.25 -2.18 18.08
CA ASP A 78 -2.36 -1.86 19.50
C ASP A 78 -3.49 -2.68 20.19
N GLU A 79 -4.17 -3.54 19.43
CA GLU A 79 -5.31 -4.33 19.92
C GLU A 79 -4.87 -5.69 20.49
N ASN A 80 -5.61 -6.15 21.48
CA ASN A 80 -5.48 -7.53 21.98
C ASN A 80 -6.30 -8.50 21.11
N ASN A 81 -5.93 -9.78 21.09
CA ASN A 81 -6.65 -10.84 20.35
C ASN A 81 -6.72 -10.66 18.82
N ILE A 82 -5.69 -10.07 18.20
CA ILE A 82 -5.61 -9.80 16.75
C ILE A 82 -6.01 -11.02 15.90
N GLU A 83 -5.50 -12.22 16.23
CA GLU A 83 -5.81 -13.46 15.51
C GLU A 83 -7.32 -13.75 15.47
N LYS A 84 -8.00 -13.61 16.62
CA LYS A 84 -9.45 -13.83 16.72
C LYS A 84 -10.22 -12.79 15.92
N ILE A 85 -9.79 -11.52 15.96
CA ILE A 85 -10.39 -10.43 15.18
C ILE A 85 -10.31 -10.75 13.68
N LEU A 86 -9.12 -11.11 13.19
CA LEU A 86 -8.89 -11.43 11.78
C LEU A 86 -9.71 -12.63 11.33
N ARG A 87 -9.78 -13.69 12.14
CA ARG A 87 -10.58 -14.88 11.84
C ARG A 87 -12.08 -14.57 11.72
N ILE A 88 -12.62 -13.78 12.64
CA ILE A 88 -14.03 -13.36 12.59
C ILE A 88 -14.29 -12.47 11.38
N ALA A 89 -13.38 -11.54 11.06
CA ALA A 89 -13.49 -10.69 9.87
C ALA A 89 -13.50 -11.52 8.57
N GLU A 90 -12.62 -12.51 8.45
CA GLU A 90 -12.58 -13.41 7.30
C GLU A 90 -13.89 -14.19 7.14
N GLN A 91 -14.44 -14.73 8.23
CA GLN A 91 -15.73 -15.43 8.21
C GLN A 91 -16.88 -14.54 7.74
N LYS A 92 -16.96 -13.30 8.25
CA LYS A 92 -17.98 -12.32 7.82
C LYS A 92 -17.91 -12.05 6.32
N ILE A 93 -16.70 -11.83 5.79
CA ILE A 93 -16.49 -11.56 4.35
C ILE A 93 -16.88 -12.76 3.48
N LYS A 94 -16.63 -13.99 3.93
CA LYS A 94 -17.04 -15.21 3.20
C LYS A 94 -18.57 -15.31 3.15
N ASN A 95 -19.24 -15.08 4.27
CA ASN A 95 -20.70 -15.18 4.36
C ASN A 95 -21.43 -14.08 3.57
N GLU A 96 -20.83 -12.90 3.35
CA GLU A 96 -21.41 -11.83 2.51
C GLU A 96 -21.32 -12.12 0.99
N LYS A 97 -20.53 -13.12 0.59
CA LYS A 97 -20.34 -13.50 -0.82
C LYS A 97 -21.18 -14.71 -1.24
N GLU A 98 -21.91 -15.31 -0.29
CA GLU A 98 -22.93 -16.34 -0.52
C GLU A 98 -24.32 -15.69 -0.66
#